data_AF-A0A937JHZ2-F1
#
_entry.id   AF-A0A937JHZ2-F1
#
_cell.length_a   1.000
_cell.length_b   1.000
_cell.length_c   1.000
_cell.angle_alpha   90.00
_cell.angle_beta   90.00
_cell.angle_gamma   90.00
#
_symmetry.space_group_name_H-M   'P 1'
#
loop_
_entity.id
_entity.type
_entity.pdbx_description
1 polymer ?
#
loop_
_entity_poly.entity_id
_entity_poly.type
_entity_poly.pdbx_seq_one_letter_code
_entity_poly.pdbx_strand_id
1 'polypeptide(L)'
;MEREPSISELNELFGAEGYEPFDIELEEDEQKNEGWVKINYLLNTKTQFTKEAIKEELDIKLVTNQLPTFKLFMCNFYQYEDPIGFSFGNNPHPPKTWNPHQVTYSTIQGVIKKLEDKGLITFTKGNASEYKEKRLLSKASASKKLIKWILDTIDNVYVDCDTHVRLRLAGNKNIVLPYEPTTYTSKVDRIMKSYHKKLFQWGLQI
;
A
#
# COMPACT_ATOMS: atom_id res chain seq x y z
N MET A 1 -19.57 21.69 18.82
CA MET A 1 -19.69 20.24 18.59
C MET A 1 -20.49 20.10 17.31
N GLU A 2 -19.85 19.78 16.18
CA GLU A 2 -20.57 19.63 14.91
C GLU A 2 -21.38 18.33 14.94
N ARG A 3 -22.66 18.41 14.60
CA ARG A 3 -23.59 17.27 14.54
C ARG A 3 -23.16 16.32 13.42
N GLU A 4 -23.12 15.02 13.71
CA GLU A 4 -22.88 14.00 12.69
C GLU A 4 -24.08 13.87 11.73
N PRO A 5 -23.86 13.83 10.41
CA PRO A 5 -24.93 13.69 9.43
C PRO A 5 -25.49 12.24 9.40
N SER A 6 -26.79 12.15 9.21
CA SER A 6 -27.58 10.93 9.05
C SER A 6 -27.32 10.23 7.72
N ILE A 7 -27.74 8.96 7.62
CA ILE A 7 -27.61 8.17 6.38
C ILE A 7 -28.42 8.79 5.23
N SER A 8 -29.59 9.36 5.51
CA SER A 8 -30.39 10.07 4.52
C SER A 8 -29.69 11.32 3.99
N GLU A 9 -29.04 12.09 4.85
CA GLU A 9 -28.29 13.28 4.43
C GLU A 9 -27.06 12.92 3.59
N LEU A 10 -26.39 11.80 3.90
CA LEU A 10 -25.33 11.26 3.04
C LEU A 10 -25.87 10.82 1.68
N ASN A 11 -27.02 10.14 1.66
CA ASN A 11 -27.65 9.68 0.42
C ASN A 11 -28.18 10.83 -0.45
N GLU A 12 -28.59 11.97 0.11
CA GLU A 12 -28.90 13.18 -0.67
C GLU A 12 -27.64 13.86 -1.20
N LEU A 13 -26.55 13.89 -0.43
CA LEU A 13 -25.27 14.46 -0.86
C LEU A 13 -24.62 13.68 -2.02
N PHE A 14 -24.91 12.38 -2.13
CA PHE A 14 -24.45 11.50 -3.21
C PHE A 14 -25.59 11.07 -4.15
N GLY A 15 -26.81 11.54 -3.89
CA GLY A 15 -28.02 11.23 -4.63
C GLY A 15 -28.12 12.12 -5.86
N ALA A 16 -28.25 11.48 -7.01
CA ALA A 16 -28.12 12.11 -8.32
C ALA A 16 -29.28 13.08 -8.63
N GLU A 17 -29.00 14.38 -8.57
CA GLU A 17 -29.60 15.35 -9.49
C GLU A 17 -28.45 16.07 -10.20
N GLY A 18 -28.27 15.80 -11.49
CA GLY A 18 -27.38 16.56 -12.37
C GLY A 18 -26.06 15.90 -12.79
N TYR A 19 -25.82 14.64 -12.44
CA TYR A 19 -24.76 13.87 -13.09
C TYR A 19 -25.33 13.18 -14.33
N GLU A 20 -24.99 13.67 -15.52
CA GLU A 20 -25.00 12.80 -16.69
C GLU A 20 -24.10 11.60 -16.35
N PRO A 21 -24.54 10.36 -16.61
CA PRO A 21 -23.66 9.22 -16.50
C PRO A 21 -22.54 9.47 -17.51
N PHE A 22 -21.40 9.96 -17.03
CA PHE A 22 -20.17 9.59 -17.70
C PHE A 22 -20.19 8.07 -17.67
N ASP A 23 -20.12 7.46 -18.85
CA ASP A 23 -19.68 6.08 -19.01
C ASP A 23 -18.26 6.01 -18.43
N ILE A 24 -18.19 6.00 -17.09
CA ILE A 24 -17.05 5.51 -16.37
C ILE A 24 -17.14 4.03 -16.69
N GLU A 25 -16.44 3.63 -17.76
CA GLU A 25 -15.80 2.33 -17.77
C GLU A 25 -15.07 2.27 -16.42
N LEU A 26 -15.74 1.66 -15.45
CA LEU A 26 -15.09 0.98 -14.36
C LEU A 26 -14.24 -0.05 -15.10
N GLU A 27 -13.05 0.36 -15.55
CA GLU A 27 -11.98 -0.58 -15.76
C GLU A 27 -11.84 -1.21 -14.38
N GLU A 28 -12.52 -2.35 -14.23
CA GLU A 28 -12.22 -3.32 -13.20
C GLU A 28 -10.71 -3.52 -13.34
N ASP A 29 -9.96 -2.83 -12.48
CA ASP A 29 -8.58 -3.17 -12.14
C ASP A 29 -8.55 -4.58 -11.47
N GLU A 30 -9.54 -5.45 -11.72
CA GLU A 30 -9.42 -6.89 -11.78
C GLU A 30 -8.42 -7.25 -12.90
N GLN A 31 -7.17 -6.82 -12.74
CA GLN A 31 -6.05 -7.61 -13.22
C GLN A 31 -6.30 -9.01 -12.65
N LYS A 32 -6.75 -9.93 -13.52
CA LYS A 32 -6.80 -11.37 -13.28
C LYS A 32 -5.66 -11.71 -12.34
N ASN A 33 -5.99 -12.11 -11.11
CA ASN A 33 -5.04 -12.22 -10.03
C ASN A 33 -3.88 -13.12 -10.49
N GLU A 34 -2.76 -12.51 -10.91
CA GLU A 34 -1.64 -13.16 -11.61
C GLU A 34 -0.77 -13.99 -10.63
N GLY A 35 -1.38 -14.47 -9.55
CA GLY A 35 -0.71 -15.07 -8.40
C GLY A 35 0.25 -14.10 -7.72
N TRP A 36 -0.08 -12.82 -7.61
CA TRP A 36 0.67 -11.82 -6.84
C TRP A 36 -0.21 -10.64 -6.43
N VAL A 37 0.14 -9.99 -5.32
CA VAL A 37 -0.53 -8.79 -4.80
C VAL A 37 0.41 -7.60 -4.87
N LYS A 38 -0.08 -6.45 -5.32
CA LYS A 38 0.72 -5.22 -5.38
C LYS A 38 1.10 -4.75 -3.98
N ILE A 39 2.34 -4.31 -3.81
CA ILE A 39 2.80 -3.75 -2.53
C ILE A 39 1.85 -2.64 -2.05
N ASN A 40 1.34 -2.81 -0.83
CA ASN A 40 0.50 -1.84 -0.18
C ASN A 40 1.37 -0.97 0.73
N TYR A 41 1.69 0.24 0.24
CA TYR A 41 2.53 1.23 0.93
C TYR A 41 1.93 1.75 2.25
N LEU A 42 0.64 1.50 2.50
CA LEU A 42 -0.07 2.02 3.66
C LEU A 42 -0.07 1.03 4.82
N LEU A 43 0.36 -0.23 4.63
CA LEU A 43 0.37 -1.19 5.72
C LEU A 43 1.41 -0.79 6.77
N ASN A 44 1.00 -0.82 8.04
CA ASN A 44 1.82 -0.47 9.18
C ASN A 44 1.50 -1.38 10.36
N THR A 45 2.35 -1.35 11.37
CA THR A 45 2.17 -2.10 12.62
C THR A 45 2.72 -1.31 13.81
N LYS A 46 2.22 -1.58 15.01
CA LYS A 46 2.74 -1.01 16.26
C LYS A 46 4.06 -1.65 16.68
N THR A 47 4.39 -2.84 16.15
CA THR A 47 5.64 -3.52 16.43
C THR A 47 6.84 -2.63 16.06
N GLN A 48 7.77 -2.51 17.01
CA GLN A 48 9.00 -1.76 16.84
C GLN A 48 10.09 -2.70 16.35
N PHE A 49 10.65 -2.38 15.19
CA PHE A 49 11.80 -3.11 14.65
C PHE A 49 13.08 -2.36 15.02
N THR A 50 14.06 -3.05 15.59
CA THR A 50 15.40 -2.49 15.84
C THR A 50 16.43 -3.17 14.96
N LYS A 51 17.52 -2.46 14.63
CA LYS A 51 18.57 -3.04 13.77
C LYS A 51 19.31 -4.16 14.47
N GLU A 52 19.41 -4.06 15.80
CA GLU A 52 20.06 -5.01 16.68
C GLU A 52 19.28 -6.32 16.69
N ALA A 53 17.96 -6.28 16.93
CA ALA A 53 17.11 -7.48 16.89
C ALA A 53 17.11 -8.14 15.50
N ILE A 54 16.97 -7.36 14.42
CA ILE A 54 17.01 -7.90 13.05
C ILE A 54 18.36 -8.57 12.76
N LYS A 55 19.47 -8.01 13.25
CA LYS A 55 20.79 -8.60 13.09
C LYS A 55 20.94 -9.88 13.92
N GLU A 56 20.43 -9.92 15.14
CA GLU A 56 20.54 -11.09 16.02
C GLU A 56 19.67 -12.26 15.53
N GLU A 57 18.43 -11.97 15.12
CA GLU A 57 17.44 -13.00 14.81
C GLU A 57 17.47 -13.44 13.33
N LEU A 58 17.76 -12.52 12.42
CA LEU A 58 17.75 -12.78 10.97
C LEU A 58 19.14 -12.71 10.32
N ASP A 59 20.18 -12.35 11.07
CA ASP A 59 21.55 -12.14 10.57
C ASP A 59 21.62 -11.10 9.43
N ILE A 60 20.73 -10.10 9.47
CA ILE A 60 20.67 -9.03 8.48
C ILE A 60 21.17 -7.72 9.09
N LYS A 61 22.13 -7.08 8.44
CA LYS A 61 22.61 -5.74 8.81
C LYS A 61 21.89 -4.68 7.99
N LEU A 62 20.87 -4.02 8.55
CA LEU A 62 20.19 -2.88 7.91
C LEU A 62 20.89 -1.54 8.21
N VAL A 63 20.87 -0.62 7.25
CA VAL A 63 21.17 0.79 7.51
C VAL A 63 19.90 1.54 7.93
N THR A 64 20.03 2.68 8.59
CA THR A 64 18.91 3.38 9.24
C THR A 64 17.74 3.70 8.29
N ASN A 65 18.02 4.11 7.05
CA ASN A 65 16.99 4.43 6.06
C ASN A 65 16.32 3.20 5.43
N GLN A 66 16.80 1.97 5.69
CA GLN A 66 16.20 0.73 5.20
C GLN A 66 15.17 0.13 6.17
N LEU A 67 15.19 0.56 7.43
CA LEU A 67 14.31 0.02 8.47
C LEU A 67 12.81 0.25 8.16
N PRO A 68 12.37 1.42 7.67
CA PRO A 68 10.97 1.62 7.26
C PRO A 68 10.57 0.70 6.11
N THR A 69 11.45 0.53 5.11
CA THR A 69 11.19 -0.36 3.97
C THR A 69 11.14 -1.83 4.41
N PHE A 70 12.02 -2.25 5.31
CA PHE A 70 11.96 -3.58 5.91
C PHE A 70 10.62 -3.80 6.61
N LYS A 71 10.21 -2.87 7.48
CA LYS A 71 8.92 -2.90 8.18
C LYS A 71 7.76 -3.04 7.20
N LEU A 72 7.75 -2.25 6.13
CA LEU A 72 6.70 -2.30 5.10
C LEU A 72 6.59 -3.69 4.48
N PHE A 73 7.71 -4.30 4.10
CA PHE A 73 7.70 -5.66 3.55
C PHE A 73 7.22 -6.70 4.55
N MET A 74 7.61 -6.60 5.82
CA MET A 74 7.11 -7.53 6.85
C MET A 74 5.59 -7.41 7.01
N CYS A 75 5.04 -6.19 6.97
CA CYS A 75 3.60 -5.97 7.04
C CYS A 75 2.88 -6.55 5.81
N ASN A 76 3.46 -6.41 4.61
CA ASN A 76 2.89 -6.98 3.39
C ASN A 76 2.92 -8.52 3.41
N PHE A 77 4.01 -9.13 3.84
CA PHE A 77 4.11 -10.59 3.98
C PHE A 77 3.26 -11.17 5.12
N TYR A 78 2.96 -10.36 6.15
CA TYR A 78 1.98 -10.73 7.18
C TYR A 78 0.56 -10.73 6.61
N GLN A 79 0.23 -9.70 5.81
CA GLN A 79 -1.13 -9.47 5.32
C GLN A 79 -1.52 -10.40 4.16
N TYR A 80 -0.57 -10.79 3.32
CA TYR A 80 -0.82 -11.54 2.10
C TYR A 80 0.06 -12.78 2.03
N GLU A 81 -0.55 -13.92 1.67
CA GLU A 81 0.16 -15.17 1.38
C GLU A 81 0.82 -15.16 -0.01
N ASP A 82 0.22 -14.41 -0.94
CA ASP A 82 0.69 -14.29 -2.32
C ASP A 82 2.01 -13.50 -2.43
N PRO A 83 2.81 -13.74 -3.50
CA PRO A 83 3.98 -12.94 -3.82
C PRO A 83 3.67 -11.44 -3.87
N ILE A 84 4.55 -10.62 -3.30
CA ILE A 84 4.39 -9.16 -3.30
C ILE A 84 5.05 -8.58 -4.55
N GLY A 85 4.25 -7.94 -5.39
CA GLY A 85 4.66 -7.25 -6.61
C GLY A 85 5.00 -5.78 -6.37
N PHE A 86 6.17 -5.33 -6.83
CA PHE A 86 6.63 -3.95 -6.64
C PHE A 86 7.56 -3.49 -7.77
N SER A 87 7.72 -2.17 -7.85
CA SER A 87 8.69 -1.55 -8.74
C SER A 87 10.11 -1.65 -8.16
N PHE A 88 11.00 -2.33 -8.89
CA PHE A 88 12.43 -2.40 -8.54
C PHE A 88 13.29 -1.34 -9.25
N GLY A 89 12.74 -0.66 -10.26
CA GLY A 89 13.41 0.40 -11.02
C GLY A 89 13.25 1.79 -10.39
N ASN A 90 13.90 2.79 -10.98
CA ASN A 90 13.79 4.20 -10.59
C ASN A 90 12.46 4.80 -11.06
N ASN A 91 11.37 4.28 -10.51
CA ASN A 91 10.03 4.80 -10.75
C ASN A 91 9.65 5.82 -9.67
N PRO A 92 8.83 6.84 -10.03
CA PRO A 92 8.29 7.76 -9.05
C PRO A 92 7.47 7.00 -8.00
N HIS A 93 7.73 7.30 -6.74
CA HIS A 93 6.96 6.77 -5.61
C HIS A 93 5.81 7.71 -5.29
N PRO A 94 4.71 7.21 -4.68
CA PRO A 94 3.62 8.07 -4.23
C PRO A 94 4.12 9.14 -3.25
N PRO A 95 3.42 10.29 -3.14
CA PRO A 95 3.71 11.31 -2.14
C PRO A 95 3.56 10.73 -0.72
N LYS A 96 4.11 11.42 0.29
CA LYS A 96 4.15 10.94 1.69
C LYS A 96 2.79 10.45 2.22
N THR A 97 1.69 11.10 1.84
CA THR A 97 0.32 10.72 2.21
C THR A 97 -0.08 9.32 1.72
N TRP A 98 0.56 8.82 0.66
CA TRP A 98 0.35 7.51 0.04
C TRP A 98 1.60 6.62 0.11
N ASN A 99 2.64 7.06 0.80
CA ASN A 99 3.90 6.37 1.08
C ASN A 99 4.42 6.83 2.47
N PRO A 100 3.71 6.51 3.57
CA PRO A 100 4.02 7.00 4.91
C PRO A 100 5.41 6.59 5.38
N HIS A 101 5.89 5.42 4.94
CA HIS A 101 7.23 4.90 5.22
C HIS A 101 8.34 5.56 4.39
N GLN A 102 7.99 6.46 3.47
CA GLN A 102 8.92 7.18 2.58
C GLN A 102 9.86 6.23 1.82
N VAL A 103 9.31 5.10 1.37
CA VAL A 103 10.07 4.07 0.65
C VAL A 103 10.55 4.61 -0.69
N THR A 104 11.77 4.24 -1.07
CA THR A 104 12.43 4.61 -2.32
C THR A 104 12.90 3.36 -3.04
N TYR A 105 13.23 3.47 -4.33
CA TYR A 105 13.74 2.31 -5.09
C TYR A 105 15.06 1.80 -4.49
N SER A 106 15.94 2.67 -3.99
CA SER A 106 17.23 2.30 -3.43
C SER A 106 17.10 1.56 -2.10
N THR A 107 16.14 1.96 -1.26
CA THR A 107 15.86 1.24 -0.01
C THR A 107 15.20 -0.11 -0.27
N ILE A 108 14.29 -0.20 -1.26
CA ILE A 108 13.72 -1.49 -1.72
C ILE A 108 14.83 -2.43 -2.18
N GLN A 109 15.67 -1.98 -3.12
CA GLN A 109 16.77 -2.79 -3.65
C GLN A 109 17.69 -3.30 -2.53
N GLY A 110 18.03 -2.43 -1.58
CA GLY A 110 18.89 -2.79 -0.46
C GLY A 110 18.26 -3.81 0.51
N VAL A 111 16.96 -3.69 0.81
CA VAL A 111 16.24 -4.63 1.68
C VAL A 111 16.06 -5.97 0.99
N ILE A 112 15.58 -5.97 -0.27
CA ILE A 112 15.33 -7.19 -1.04
C ILE A 112 16.62 -7.99 -1.21
N LYS A 113 17.71 -7.34 -1.61
CA LYS A 113 19.00 -8.02 -1.75
C LYS A 113 19.44 -8.70 -0.45
N LYS A 114 19.31 -8.02 0.70
CA LYS A 114 19.71 -8.58 2.00
C LYS A 114 18.83 -9.73 2.46
N LEU A 115 17.53 -9.67 2.18
CA LEU A 115 16.60 -10.75 2.46
C LEU A 115 16.89 -11.97 1.56
N GLU A 116 17.17 -11.73 0.28
CA GLU A 116 17.51 -12.76 -0.72
C GLU A 116 18.84 -13.43 -0.40
N ASP A 117 19.88 -12.66 -0.08
CA ASP A 117 21.21 -13.16 0.31
C ASP A 117 21.16 -14.10 1.54
N LYS A 118 20.12 -13.97 2.38
CA LYS A 118 19.87 -14.82 3.56
C LYS A 118 18.86 -15.94 3.31
N GLY A 119 18.37 -16.09 2.09
CA GLY A 119 17.35 -17.07 1.72
C GLY A 119 16.01 -16.86 2.45
N LEU A 120 15.75 -15.65 2.95
CA LEU A 120 14.51 -15.33 3.65
C LEU A 120 13.37 -15.03 2.67
N ILE A 121 13.71 -14.65 1.43
CA ILE A 121 12.77 -14.47 0.33
C ILE A 121 13.28 -15.17 -0.93
N THR A 122 12.36 -15.44 -1.85
CA THR A 122 12.66 -15.71 -3.26
C THR A 122 12.27 -14.48 -4.08
N PHE A 123 13.24 -13.88 -4.76
CA PHE A 123 13.02 -12.70 -5.58
C PHE A 123 13.02 -13.06 -7.07
N THR A 124 12.04 -12.52 -7.81
CA THR A 124 11.98 -12.61 -9.26
C THR A 124 11.99 -11.20 -9.82
N LYS A 125 13.05 -10.85 -10.54
CA LYS A 125 13.19 -9.54 -11.16
C LYS A 125 12.17 -9.40 -12.30
N GLY A 126 11.42 -8.32 -12.27
CA GLY A 126 10.48 -7.96 -13.34
C GLY A 126 11.19 -7.53 -14.62
N ASN A 127 10.39 -7.29 -15.66
CA ASN A 127 10.88 -6.86 -16.96
C ASN A 127 10.35 -5.46 -17.31
N ALA A 128 11.28 -4.56 -17.67
CA ALA A 128 10.92 -3.26 -18.23
C ALA A 128 10.74 -3.42 -19.74
N SER A 129 9.57 -3.06 -20.25
CA SER A 129 9.28 -3.10 -21.69
C SER A 129 8.56 -1.84 -22.13
N GLU A 130 8.80 -1.39 -23.35
CA GLU A 130 8.01 -0.32 -23.96
C GLU A 130 6.55 -0.76 -24.14
N TYR A 131 6.34 -2.04 -24.50
CA TYR A 131 5.03 -2.65 -24.67
C TYR A 131 4.38 -2.97 -23.33
N LYS A 132 3.19 -2.38 -23.06
CA LYS A 132 2.46 -2.51 -21.78
C LYS A 132 2.27 -3.98 -21.36
N GLU A 133 1.90 -4.84 -22.29
CA GLU A 133 1.64 -6.27 -22.06
C GLU A 133 2.87 -7.10 -21.66
N LYS A 134 4.07 -6.59 -21.96
CA LYS A 134 5.35 -7.25 -21.65
C LYS A 134 5.99 -6.69 -20.38
N ARG A 135 5.39 -5.67 -19.76
CA ARG A 135 5.88 -5.09 -18.51
C ARG A 135 5.51 -6.03 -17.37
N LEU A 136 6.52 -6.49 -16.64
CA LEU A 136 6.33 -7.35 -15.48
C LEU A 136 6.90 -6.65 -14.25
N LEU A 137 6.11 -6.60 -13.17
CA LEU A 137 6.61 -6.15 -11.88
C LEU A 137 7.60 -7.15 -11.30
N SER A 138 8.53 -6.66 -10.49
CA SER A 138 9.36 -7.54 -9.68
C SER A 138 8.52 -8.11 -8.55
N LYS A 139 8.77 -9.36 -8.20
CA LYS A 139 8.00 -10.10 -7.20
C LYS A 139 8.93 -10.64 -6.11
N ALA A 140 8.46 -10.67 -4.88
CA ALA A 140 9.14 -11.34 -3.78
C ALA A 140 8.16 -12.22 -3.00
N SER A 141 8.59 -13.45 -2.70
CA SER A 141 7.84 -14.40 -1.86
C SER A 141 8.63 -14.67 -0.59
N ALA A 142 7.98 -14.60 0.57
CA ALA A 142 8.62 -14.92 1.83
C ALA A 142 8.81 -16.43 2.00
N SER A 143 9.97 -16.81 2.56
CA SER A 143 10.22 -18.19 2.98
C SER A 143 9.37 -18.57 4.20
N LYS A 144 9.14 -19.86 4.41
CA LYS A 144 8.45 -20.35 5.62
C LYS A 144 9.14 -19.91 6.92
N LYS A 145 10.48 -19.82 6.91
CA LYS A 145 11.27 -19.32 8.05
C LYS A 145 10.93 -17.87 8.35
N LEU A 146 10.88 -17.02 7.33
CA LEU A 146 10.54 -15.61 7.49
C LEU A 146 9.08 -15.44 7.93
N ILE A 147 8.13 -16.14 7.31
CA ILE A 147 6.72 -16.07 7.69
C ILE A 147 6.53 -16.42 9.16
N LYS A 148 7.15 -17.52 9.63
CA LYS A 148 7.07 -17.89 11.05
C LYS A 148 7.58 -16.77 11.95
N TRP A 149 8.75 -16.22 11.64
CA TRP A 149 9.31 -15.10 12.40
C TRP A 149 8.40 -13.87 12.42
N ILE A 150 7.79 -13.53 11.27
CA ILE A 150 6.84 -12.42 11.17
C ILE A 150 5.63 -12.66 12.08
N LEU A 151 5.05 -13.86 12.05
CA LEU A 151 3.89 -14.21 12.88
C LEU A 151 4.22 -14.22 14.38
N ASP A 152 5.44 -14.58 14.75
CA ASP A 152 5.92 -14.54 16.14
C ASP A 152 6.24 -13.09 16.61
N THR A 153 6.44 -12.16 15.68
CA THR A 153 6.92 -10.78 15.95
C THR A 153 5.84 -9.70 15.80
N ILE A 154 4.90 -9.89 14.88
CA ILE A 154 3.86 -8.91 14.53
C ILE A 154 2.51 -9.38 15.06
N ASP A 155 1.93 -8.60 15.99
CA ASP A 155 0.60 -8.90 16.52
C ASP A 155 -0.51 -8.60 15.50
N ASN A 156 -0.41 -7.46 14.82
CA ASN A 156 -1.44 -6.95 13.93
C ASN A 156 -0.86 -5.97 12.90
N VAL A 157 -1.46 -5.96 11.70
CA VAL A 157 -1.22 -4.98 10.65
C VAL A 157 -2.48 -4.15 10.40
N TYR A 158 -2.31 -2.83 10.26
CA TYR A 158 -3.38 -1.89 9.94
C TYR A 158 -2.98 -0.99 8.77
N VAL A 159 -3.97 -0.36 8.15
CA VAL A 159 -3.77 0.62 7.07
C VAL A 159 -3.57 2.01 7.68
N ASP A 160 -2.37 2.56 7.52
CA ASP A 160 -1.96 3.90 7.92
C ASP A 160 -2.19 4.89 6.77
N CYS A 161 -3.47 5.21 6.55
CA CYS A 161 -3.92 6.09 5.49
C CYS A 161 -4.40 7.42 6.07
N ASP A 162 -3.65 8.48 5.82
CA ASP A 162 -3.97 9.83 6.31
C ASP A 162 -5.12 10.49 5.52
N THR A 163 -5.35 10.07 4.27
CA THR A 163 -6.39 10.65 3.40
C THR A 163 -6.97 9.61 2.45
N HIS A 164 -8.28 9.66 2.22
CA HIS A 164 -8.98 8.87 1.20
C HIS A 164 -8.95 9.54 -0.18
N VAL A 165 -8.38 10.74 -0.30
CA VAL A 165 -8.35 11.52 -1.54
C VAL A 165 -6.98 11.43 -2.24
N ARG A 166 -7.02 11.14 -3.54
CA ARG A 166 -5.84 11.06 -4.43
C ARG A 166 -5.96 12.06 -5.56
N LEU A 167 -5.01 12.98 -5.68
CA LEU A 167 -4.81 13.70 -6.93
C LEU A 167 -3.99 12.83 -7.88
N ARG A 168 -4.48 12.61 -9.11
CA ARG A 168 -3.80 11.81 -10.13
C ARG A 168 -3.46 12.67 -11.34
N LEU A 169 -2.34 12.37 -12.01
CA LEU A 169 -1.95 13.09 -13.23
C LEU A 169 -2.95 12.83 -14.36
N ALA A 170 -3.44 13.90 -14.99
CA ALA A 170 -4.27 13.80 -16.18
C ALA A 170 -3.50 13.09 -17.30
N GLY A 171 -4.10 12.05 -17.89
CA GLY A 171 -3.45 11.19 -18.91
C GLY A 171 -2.60 10.04 -18.35
N ASN A 172 -2.28 10.01 -17.05
CA ASN A 172 -1.68 8.84 -16.39
C ASN A 172 -2.17 8.68 -14.95
N LYS A 173 -3.31 7.99 -14.81
CA LYS A 173 -3.98 7.74 -13.52
C LYS A 173 -3.16 6.92 -12.51
N ASN A 174 -2.00 6.37 -12.90
CA ASN A 174 -1.10 5.64 -12.00
C ASN A 174 -0.18 6.56 -11.19
N ILE A 175 -0.01 7.82 -11.62
CA ILE A 175 0.85 8.79 -10.94
C ILE A 175 0.00 9.56 -9.96
N VAL A 176 0.28 9.39 -8.67
CA VAL A 176 -0.32 10.18 -7.58
C VAL A 176 0.52 11.42 -7.36
N LEU A 177 -0.12 12.59 -7.37
CA LEU A 177 0.52 13.89 -7.21
C LEU A 177 0.35 14.42 -5.78
N PRO A 178 1.34 15.15 -5.25
CA PRO A 178 1.14 15.94 -4.04
C PRO A 178 0.09 17.03 -4.30
N TYR A 179 -0.74 17.32 -3.30
CA TYR A 179 -1.70 18.42 -3.34
C TYR A 179 -1.91 18.97 -1.93
N GLU A 180 -2.23 20.26 -1.84
CA GLU A 180 -2.68 20.88 -0.60
C GLU A 180 -4.19 20.68 -0.42
N PRO A 181 -4.67 20.21 0.73
CA PRO A 181 -6.10 20.06 0.98
C PRO A 181 -6.86 21.38 0.78
N THR A 182 -7.96 21.32 0.04
CA THR A 182 -8.92 22.42 -0.10
C THR A 182 -10.11 22.14 0.81
N THR A 183 -11.00 23.13 0.97
CA THR A 183 -12.28 22.93 1.69
C THR A 183 -13.07 21.77 1.12
N TYR A 184 -13.07 21.62 -0.21
CA TYR A 184 -13.76 20.53 -0.89
C TYR A 184 -13.09 19.17 -0.60
N THR A 185 -11.79 19.03 -0.82
CA THR A 185 -11.12 17.74 -0.63
C THR A 185 -11.09 17.31 0.83
N SER A 186 -11.02 18.25 1.77
CA SER A 186 -11.16 17.97 3.20
C SER A 186 -12.56 17.47 3.57
N LYS A 187 -13.62 18.06 2.96
CA LYS A 187 -15.00 17.59 3.15
C LYS A 187 -15.17 16.17 2.63
N VAL A 188 -14.66 15.88 1.43
CA VAL A 188 -14.73 14.53 0.82
C VAL A 188 -13.98 13.53 1.68
N ASP A 189 -12.76 13.84 2.10
CA ASP A 189 -11.95 12.96 2.97
C ASP A 189 -12.68 12.61 4.28
N ARG A 190 -13.26 13.62 4.96
CA ARG A 190 -14.05 13.42 6.18
C ARG A 190 -15.23 12.46 5.96
N ILE A 191 -15.96 12.63 4.86
CA ILE A 191 -17.11 11.79 4.55
C ILE A 191 -16.64 10.35 4.27
N MET A 192 -15.57 10.17 3.49
CA MET A 192 -15.03 8.85 3.17
C MET A 192 -14.49 8.12 4.40
N LYS A 193 -13.79 8.82 5.31
CA LYS A 193 -13.37 8.26 6.61
C LYS A 193 -14.56 7.78 7.43
N SER A 194 -15.62 8.59 7.48
CA SER A 194 -16.84 8.24 8.22
C SER A 194 -17.54 7.03 7.60
N TYR A 195 -17.58 6.97 6.27
CA TYR A 195 -18.16 5.84 5.53
C TYR A 195 -17.36 4.55 5.76
N HIS A 196 -16.04 4.60 5.63
CA HIS A 196 -15.15 3.46 5.91
C HIS A 196 -15.35 2.93 7.34
N LYS A 197 -15.48 3.81 8.34
CA LYS A 197 -15.76 3.41 9.73
C LYS A 197 -17.10 2.67 9.87
N LYS A 198 -18.14 3.12 9.15
CA LYS A 198 -19.44 2.44 9.15
C LYS A 198 -19.39 1.07 8.49
N LEU A 199 -18.68 0.94 7.36
CA LEU A 199 -18.48 -0.35 6.69
C LEU A 199 -17.83 -1.37 7.64
N PHE A 200 -16.82 -0.95 8.38
CA PHE A 200 -16.19 -1.79 9.42
C PHE A 200 -17.18 -2.20 10.52
N GLN A 201 -18.01 -1.28 11.02
CA GLN A 201 -19.05 -1.60 12.01
C GLN A 201 -20.10 -2.58 11.50
N TRP A 202 -20.37 -2.58 10.20
CA TRP A 202 -21.31 -3.49 9.55
C TRP A 202 -20.70 -4.84 9.18
N GLY A 203 -19.41 -5.07 9.46
CA GLY A 203 -18.71 -6.30 9.08
C GLY A 203 -18.44 -6.42 7.59
N LEU A 204 -18.61 -5.34 6.83
CA LEU A 204 -18.32 -5.25 5.41
C LEU A 204 -16.91 -4.70 5.24
N GLN A 205 -15.89 -5.52 5.52
CA GLN A 205 -14.50 -5.12 5.25
C GLN A 205 -14.28 -5.02 3.74
N ILE A 206 -13.74 -3.88 3.30
CA ILE A 206 -13.21 -3.61 1.95
C ILE A 206 -11.71 -3.37 2.09
#